data_AF-A0A7R9G1L6-F1
#
_entry.id   AF-A0A7R9G1L6-F1
#
_cell.length_a   1.000
_cell.length_b   1.000
_cell.length_c   1.000
_cell.angle_alpha   90.00
_cell.angle_beta   90.00
_cell.angle_gamma   90.00
#
_symmetry.space_group_name_H-M   'P 1'
#
loop_
_entity.id
_entity.type
_entity.pdbx_description
1 polymer ?
#
loop_
_entity_poly.entity_id
_entity_poly.type
_entity_poly.pdbx_seq_one_letter_code
_entity_poly.pdbx_strand_id
1 'polypeptide(L)'
;MQFERDDPRMSELMNLVKKLTMKINTSGGLASSFPILLRVFPWLTEYPAFKVIRDEIRQYCQEMINDHEKKLDENDASDFLDTYLIEMKKNGETSTFNTRQLIGVVSDLFIAGSDTTTGALAYGILNMVLNPKIQNKIQDEIDAVVGRERLPSSDDRINLKCNAMCPCCRMPYTDATINEILRFANVAPLAVPHSVLISDRDVTFRGYNIPQN
;
A
#
# COMPACT_ATOMS: atom_id res chain seq x y z
N MET A 1 -7.87 8.71 -9.79
CA MET A 1 -8.24 7.31 -9.99
C MET A 1 -9.47 6.99 -9.16
N GLN A 2 -10.67 7.15 -9.72
CA GLN A 2 -11.91 6.69 -9.09
C GLN A 2 -12.50 5.59 -9.97
N PHE A 3 -12.79 4.44 -9.37
CA PHE A 3 -13.51 3.35 -10.02
C PHE A 3 -14.99 3.45 -9.63
N GLU A 4 -15.88 3.16 -10.58
CA GLU A 4 -17.28 2.93 -10.25
C GLU A 4 -17.41 1.68 -9.38
N ARG A 5 -18.43 1.67 -8.50
CA ARG A 5 -18.62 0.60 -7.49
C ARG A 5 -18.65 -0.81 -8.10
N ASP A 6 -19.16 -0.94 -9.31
CA ASP A 6 -19.32 -2.20 -10.02
C ASP A 6 -18.44 -2.27 -11.30
N ASP A 7 -17.33 -1.51 -11.35
CA ASP A 7 -16.42 -1.53 -12.49
C ASP A 7 -15.73 -2.92 -12.58
N PRO A 8 -15.91 -3.67 -13.69
CA PRO A 8 -15.29 -4.99 -13.86
C PRO A 8 -13.76 -4.93 -13.83
N ARG A 9 -13.16 -3.82 -14.26
CA ARG A 9 -11.69 -3.64 -14.26
C ARG A 9 -11.12 -3.67 -12.85
N MET A 10 -11.83 -3.05 -11.89
CA MET A 10 -11.41 -3.05 -10.49
C MET A 10 -11.46 -4.47 -9.91
N SER A 11 -12.54 -5.21 -10.19
CA SER A 11 -12.68 -6.59 -9.72
C SER A 11 -11.59 -7.51 -10.30
N GLU A 12 -11.23 -7.32 -11.56
CA GLU A 12 -10.15 -8.06 -12.22
C GLU A 12 -8.78 -7.70 -11.63
N LEU A 13 -8.47 -6.42 -11.48
CA LEU A 13 -7.24 -5.96 -10.85
C LEU A 13 -7.10 -6.50 -9.42
N MET A 14 -8.16 -6.47 -8.62
CA MET A 14 -8.15 -7.03 -7.26
C MET A 14 -7.93 -8.54 -7.25
N ASN A 15 -8.47 -9.27 -8.23
CA ASN A 15 -8.18 -10.70 -8.38
C ASN A 15 -6.72 -10.96 -8.75
N LEU A 16 -6.11 -10.11 -9.58
CA LEU A 16 -4.69 -10.19 -9.91
C LEU A 16 -3.81 -9.90 -8.70
N VAL A 17 -4.10 -8.83 -7.94
CA VAL A 17 -3.39 -8.50 -6.70
C VAL A 17 -3.47 -9.65 -5.72
N LYS A 18 -4.66 -10.22 -5.50
CA LYS A 18 -4.83 -11.38 -4.60
C LYS A 18 -4.00 -12.59 -5.05
N LYS A 19 -4.01 -12.92 -6.36
CA LYS A 19 -3.19 -14.00 -6.92
C LYS A 19 -1.70 -13.73 -6.73
N LEU A 20 -1.27 -12.48 -6.90
CA LEU A 20 0.10 -12.06 -6.69
C LEU A 20 0.51 -12.26 -5.23
N THR A 21 -0.27 -11.73 -4.27
CA THR A 21 0.02 -11.85 -2.83
C THR A 21 0.13 -13.31 -2.40
N MET A 22 -0.76 -14.19 -2.88
CA MET A 22 -0.69 -15.63 -2.58
C MET A 22 0.55 -16.34 -3.15
N LYS A 23 1.24 -15.71 -4.11
CA LYS A 23 2.47 -16.22 -4.74
C LYS A 23 3.73 -15.47 -4.28
N ILE A 24 3.60 -14.41 -3.50
CA ILE A 24 4.74 -13.71 -2.95
C ILE A 24 5.30 -14.55 -1.80
N ASN A 25 6.49 -15.08 -2.00
CA ASN A 25 7.29 -15.64 -0.93
C ASN A 25 8.29 -14.56 -0.48
N THR A 26 8.12 -14.01 0.73
CA THR A 26 8.98 -12.93 1.25
C THR A 26 10.45 -13.34 1.38
N SER A 27 10.75 -14.64 1.51
CA SER A 27 12.14 -15.14 1.47
C SER A 27 12.72 -15.23 0.05
N GLY A 28 11.90 -14.98 -0.97
CA GLY A 28 12.22 -15.15 -2.39
C GLY A 28 12.28 -16.63 -2.85
N GLY A 29 11.97 -17.57 -1.95
CA GLY A 29 11.85 -18.99 -2.24
C GLY A 29 13.12 -19.61 -2.85
N LEU A 30 12.92 -20.64 -3.66
CA LEU A 30 14.01 -21.34 -4.35
C LEU A 30 14.74 -20.45 -5.35
N ALA A 31 14.07 -19.43 -5.91
CA ALA A 31 14.67 -18.52 -6.87
C ALA A 31 15.78 -17.67 -6.25
N SER A 32 15.56 -17.14 -5.04
CA SER A 32 16.59 -16.35 -4.33
C SER A 32 17.70 -17.22 -3.75
N SER A 33 17.35 -18.42 -3.27
CA SER A 33 18.35 -19.33 -2.68
C SER A 33 19.24 -19.99 -3.74
N PHE A 34 18.67 -20.30 -4.90
CA PHE A 34 19.36 -20.96 -6.01
C PHE A 34 19.04 -20.27 -7.34
N PRO A 35 19.67 -19.12 -7.65
CA PRO A 35 19.39 -18.34 -8.85
C PRO A 35 19.54 -19.14 -10.16
N ILE A 36 20.39 -20.18 -10.17
CA ILE A 36 20.58 -21.08 -11.30
C ILE A 36 19.27 -21.78 -11.73
N LEU A 37 18.34 -22.02 -10.80
CA LEU A 37 17.05 -22.64 -11.09
C LEU A 37 16.19 -21.78 -12.02
N LEU A 38 16.32 -20.45 -11.98
CA LEU A 38 15.62 -19.56 -12.89
C LEU A 38 16.01 -19.80 -14.37
N ARG A 39 17.22 -20.33 -14.60
CA ARG A 39 17.73 -20.61 -15.95
C ARG A 39 17.48 -22.05 -16.38
N VAL A 40 17.70 -23.01 -15.48
CA VAL A 40 17.71 -24.44 -15.82
C VAL A 40 16.37 -25.11 -15.56
N PHE A 41 15.71 -24.76 -14.46
CA PHE A 41 14.47 -25.40 -14.00
C PHE A 41 13.44 -24.35 -13.54
N PRO A 42 13.03 -23.40 -14.40
CA PRO A 42 12.21 -22.26 -13.99
C PRO A 42 10.85 -22.69 -13.40
N TRP A 43 10.30 -23.83 -13.82
CA TRP A 43 9.03 -24.37 -13.29
C TRP A 43 9.12 -24.86 -11.84
N LEU A 44 10.33 -25.12 -11.32
CA LEU A 44 10.54 -25.42 -9.90
C LEU A 44 10.47 -24.16 -9.03
N THR A 45 10.44 -22.98 -9.64
CA THR A 45 10.31 -21.70 -8.96
C THR A 45 8.92 -21.11 -9.18
N GLU A 46 8.45 -20.25 -8.28
CA GLU A 46 7.19 -19.51 -8.45
C GLU A 46 7.32 -18.34 -9.43
N TYR A 47 8.54 -18.08 -9.92
CA TYR A 47 8.88 -16.91 -10.73
C TYR A 47 8.11 -16.81 -12.07
N PRO A 48 7.90 -17.88 -12.86
CA PRO A 48 7.16 -17.76 -14.12
C PRO A 48 5.71 -17.29 -13.90
N ALA A 49 5.02 -17.85 -12.90
CA ALA A 49 3.65 -17.45 -12.57
C ALA A 49 3.61 -16.02 -12.02
N PHE A 50 4.53 -15.67 -11.11
CA PHE A 50 4.69 -14.32 -10.60
C PHE A 50 4.92 -13.31 -11.73
N LYS A 51 5.79 -13.63 -12.69
CA LYS A 51 6.11 -12.79 -13.83
C LYS A 51 4.88 -12.49 -14.68
N VAL A 52 4.08 -13.50 -15.00
CA VAL A 52 2.84 -13.34 -15.79
C VAL A 52 1.87 -12.40 -15.08
N ILE A 53 1.57 -12.66 -13.80
CA ILE A 53 0.63 -11.83 -13.01
C ILE A 53 1.13 -10.39 -12.88
N ARG A 54 2.44 -10.20 -12.63
CA ARG A 54 3.06 -8.88 -12.55
C ARG A 54 2.95 -8.13 -13.88
N ASP A 55 3.19 -8.82 -15.00
CA ASP A 55 3.14 -8.20 -16.32
C ASP A 55 1.70 -7.82 -16.69
N GLU A 56 0.69 -8.61 -16.28
CA GLU A 56 -0.74 -8.27 -16.39
C GLU A 56 -1.08 -7.01 -15.57
N ILE A 57 -0.68 -6.94 -14.29
CA ILE A 57 -0.92 -5.75 -13.44
C ILE A 57 -0.28 -4.50 -14.06
N ARG A 58 0.94 -4.64 -14.58
CA ARG A 58 1.64 -3.53 -15.26
C ARG A 58 0.93 -3.08 -16.52
N GLN A 59 0.33 -4.01 -17.28
CA GLN A 59 -0.48 -3.68 -18.44
C GLN A 59 -1.70 -2.84 -18.04
N TYR A 60 -2.44 -3.24 -16.99
CA TYR A 60 -3.56 -2.43 -16.47
C TYR A 60 -3.11 -1.03 -16.06
N CYS A 61 -1.98 -0.93 -15.36
CA CYS A 61 -1.43 0.36 -14.95
C CYS A 61 -1.05 1.21 -16.17
N GLN A 62 -0.45 0.62 -17.20
CA GLN A 62 -0.10 1.30 -18.44
C GLN A 62 -1.34 1.82 -19.17
N GLU A 63 -2.39 1.03 -19.29
CA GLU A 63 -3.64 1.43 -19.93
C GLU A 63 -4.26 2.63 -19.21
N MET A 64 -4.28 2.59 -17.87
CA MET A 64 -4.76 3.70 -17.04
C MET A 64 -3.89 4.96 -17.17
N ILE A 65 -2.56 4.82 -17.23
CA ILE A 65 -1.65 5.95 -17.48
C ILE A 65 -1.94 6.57 -18.85
N ASN A 66 -2.10 5.75 -19.90
CA ASN A 66 -2.41 6.23 -21.25
C ASN A 66 -3.74 7.01 -21.30
N ASP A 67 -4.73 6.61 -20.51
CA ASP A 67 -6.01 7.31 -20.42
C ASP A 67 -5.90 8.66 -19.71
N HIS A 68 -5.01 8.78 -18.70
CA HIS A 68 -4.72 10.06 -18.05
C HIS A 68 -3.90 10.97 -18.99
N GLU A 69 -2.89 10.44 -19.69
CA GLU A 69 -2.11 11.21 -20.66
C GLU A 69 -2.97 11.88 -21.75
N LYS A 70 -4.03 11.19 -22.23
CA LYS A 70 -4.97 11.73 -23.22
C LYS A 70 -5.88 12.83 -22.68
N LYS A 71 -6.15 12.83 -21.38
CA LYS A 71 -7.12 13.74 -20.72
C LYS A 71 -6.45 14.81 -19.86
N LEU A 72 -5.12 14.81 -19.80
CA LEU A 72 -4.34 15.63 -18.89
C LEU A 72 -4.59 17.13 -19.13
N ASP A 73 -5.08 17.82 -18.10
CA ASP A 73 -5.05 19.27 -18.00
C ASP A 73 -3.91 19.68 -17.07
N GLU A 74 -2.91 20.39 -17.60
CA GLU A 74 -1.74 20.81 -16.83
C GLU A 74 -2.07 21.86 -15.76
N ASN A 75 -3.23 22.51 -15.85
CA ASN A 75 -3.67 23.52 -14.89
C ASN A 75 -4.58 22.95 -13.79
N ASP A 76 -5.05 21.71 -13.94
CA ASP A 76 -5.97 21.06 -13.02
C ASP A 76 -5.62 19.59 -12.81
N ALA A 77 -4.58 19.34 -12.01
CA ALA A 77 -4.16 18.00 -11.65
C ALA A 77 -5.18 17.39 -10.66
N SER A 78 -5.97 16.42 -11.13
CA SER A 78 -7.05 15.83 -10.34
C SER A 78 -6.57 14.70 -9.41
N ASP A 79 -5.44 14.06 -9.75
CA ASP A 79 -4.86 13.00 -8.92
C ASP A 79 -3.34 12.85 -9.05
N PHE A 80 -2.82 11.77 -8.43
CA PHE A 80 -1.41 11.43 -8.43
C PHE A 80 -0.83 11.21 -9.83
N LEU A 81 -1.58 10.56 -10.74
CA LEU A 81 -1.10 10.29 -12.11
C LEU A 81 -0.92 11.60 -12.86
N ASP A 82 -1.90 12.49 -12.81
CA ASP A 82 -1.82 13.80 -13.47
C ASP A 82 -0.63 14.60 -12.94
N THR A 83 -0.47 14.63 -11.61
CA THR A 83 0.64 15.32 -10.95
C THR A 83 1.99 14.77 -11.41
N TYR A 84 2.13 13.44 -11.47
CA TYR A 84 3.37 12.81 -11.91
C TYR A 84 3.65 13.09 -13.40
N LEU A 85 2.62 13.03 -14.25
CA LEU A 85 2.74 13.31 -15.69
C LEU A 85 3.15 14.77 -15.95
N ILE A 86 2.60 15.72 -15.20
CA ILE A 86 3.01 17.13 -15.26
C ILE A 86 4.48 17.28 -14.84
N GLU A 87 4.89 16.59 -13.78
CA GLU A 87 6.28 16.64 -13.30
C GLU A 87 7.27 16.00 -14.31
N MET A 88 6.86 14.92 -14.99
CA MET A 88 7.62 14.33 -16.09
C MET A 88 7.85 15.33 -17.23
N LYS A 89 6.80 16.08 -17.62
CA LYS A 89 6.92 17.10 -18.68
C LYS A 89 7.86 18.24 -18.29
N LYS A 90 7.91 18.62 -17.01
CA LYS A 90 8.78 19.70 -16.50
C LYS A 90 10.26 19.33 -16.45
N ASN A 91 10.58 18.11 -16.00
CA ASN A 91 11.97 17.72 -15.71
C ASN A 91 12.70 17.02 -16.88
N GLY A 92 12.00 16.69 -17.97
CA GLY A 92 12.59 16.04 -19.15
C GLY A 92 13.05 14.59 -18.91
N GLU A 93 13.59 13.95 -19.96
CA GLU A 93 13.93 12.52 -19.98
C GLU A 93 15.10 12.10 -19.06
N THR A 94 15.89 13.05 -18.56
CA THR A 94 17.06 12.77 -17.69
C THR A 94 16.70 12.66 -16.21
N SER A 95 15.45 12.90 -15.85
CA SER A 95 14.99 12.80 -14.46
C SER A 95 14.55 11.38 -14.09
N THR A 96 14.42 11.12 -12.79
CA THR A 96 13.83 9.86 -12.29
C THR A 96 12.34 9.73 -12.63
N PHE A 97 11.68 10.83 -13.02
CA PHE A 97 10.31 10.85 -13.48
C PHE A 97 10.25 10.42 -14.95
N ASN A 98 10.05 9.13 -15.19
CA ASN A 98 9.80 8.55 -16.51
C ASN A 98 8.65 7.53 -16.46
N THR A 99 8.12 7.17 -17.63
CA THR A 99 6.97 6.27 -17.76
C THR A 99 7.22 4.91 -17.10
N ARG A 100 8.43 4.36 -17.22
CA ARG A 100 8.77 3.08 -16.61
C ARG A 100 8.68 3.14 -15.08
N GLN A 101 9.15 4.23 -14.48
CA GLN A 101 9.04 4.45 -13.03
C GLN A 101 7.58 4.70 -12.63
N LEU A 102 6.81 5.45 -13.42
CA LEU A 102 5.39 5.68 -13.16
C LEU A 102 4.60 4.36 -13.10
N ILE A 103 4.77 3.47 -14.07
CA ILE A 103 4.14 2.13 -14.04
C ILE A 103 4.51 1.39 -12.75
N GLY A 104 5.78 1.44 -12.35
CA GLY A 104 6.26 0.81 -11.12
C GLY A 104 5.57 1.35 -9.88
N VAL A 105 5.60 2.67 -9.69
CA VAL A 105 5.00 3.34 -8.53
C VAL A 105 3.49 3.10 -8.46
N VAL A 106 2.79 3.15 -9.59
CA VAL A 106 1.34 2.92 -9.64
C VAL A 106 1.02 1.48 -9.30
N SER A 107 1.77 0.52 -9.88
CA SER A 107 1.62 -0.90 -9.54
C SER A 107 1.83 -1.14 -8.05
N ASP A 108 2.90 -0.56 -7.48
CA ASP A 108 3.22 -0.68 -6.06
C ASP A 108 2.13 -0.06 -5.18
N LEU A 109 1.60 1.11 -5.54
CA LEU A 109 0.52 1.77 -4.80
C LEU A 109 -0.76 0.92 -4.78
N PHE A 110 -1.13 0.29 -5.91
CA PHE A 110 -2.28 -0.60 -5.97
C PHE A 110 -2.10 -1.86 -5.13
N ILE A 111 -0.95 -2.54 -5.26
CA ILE A 111 -0.68 -3.77 -4.52
C ILE A 111 -0.62 -3.46 -3.01
N ALA A 112 0.22 -2.50 -2.61
CA ALA A 112 0.42 -2.17 -1.20
C ALA A 112 -0.84 -1.59 -0.57
N GLY A 113 -1.53 -0.68 -1.26
CA GLY A 113 -2.72 -0.02 -0.75
C GLY A 113 -3.91 -0.97 -0.61
N SER A 114 -4.12 -1.87 -1.57
CA SER A 114 -5.33 -2.70 -1.60
C SER A 114 -5.24 -3.88 -0.64
N ASP A 115 -4.13 -4.63 -0.67
CA ASP A 115 -3.98 -5.86 0.11
C ASP A 115 -3.90 -5.56 1.62
N THR A 116 -3.09 -4.57 2.01
CA THR A 116 -2.89 -4.23 3.43
C THR A 116 -4.13 -3.62 4.07
N THR A 117 -4.82 -2.71 3.38
CA THR A 117 -6.03 -2.07 3.93
C THR A 117 -7.20 -3.05 3.98
N THR A 118 -7.35 -3.92 2.97
CA THR A 118 -8.35 -5.00 3.00
C THR A 118 -8.12 -5.93 4.19
N GLY A 119 -6.86 -6.33 4.42
CA GLY A 119 -6.48 -7.14 5.59
C GLY A 119 -6.81 -6.42 6.90
N ALA A 120 -6.39 -5.17 7.06
CA ALA A 120 -6.64 -4.39 8.27
C ALA A 120 -8.14 -4.23 8.56
N LEU A 121 -8.95 -3.95 7.54
CA LEU A 121 -10.41 -3.83 7.67
C LEU A 121 -11.06 -5.17 8.04
N ALA A 122 -10.64 -6.26 7.41
CA ALA A 122 -11.17 -7.59 7.72
C ALA A 122 -10.90 -7.96 9.19
N TYR A 123 -9.68 -7.73 9.68
CA TYR A 123 -9.36 -7.90 11.10
C TYR A 123 -10.14 -6.94 12.00
N GLY A 124 -10.33 -5.69 11.58
CA GLY A 124 -11.10 -4.70 12.34
C GLY A 124 -12.55 -5.12 12.52
N ILE A 125 -13.22 -5.52 11.43
CA ILE A 125 -14.61 -6.00 11.47
C ILE A 125 -14.71 -7.25 12.34
N LEU A 126 -13.80 -8.23 12.16
CA LEU A 126 -13.77 -9.44 12.97
C LEU A 126 -13.64 -9.12 14.47
N ASN A 127 -12.73 -8.22 14.84
CA ASN A 127 -12.54 -7.81 16.23
C ASN A 127 -13.77 -7.10 16.80
N MET A 128 -14.47 -6.30 16.01
CA MET A 128 -15.71 -5.63 16.44
C MET A 128 -16.83 -6.64 16.70
N VAL A 129 -17.01 -7.63 15.80
CA VAL A 129 -17.99 -8.72 15.97
C VAL A 129 -17.69 -9.55 17.21
N LEU A 130 -16.42 -9.85 17.47
CA LEU A 130 -16.01 -10.64 18.64
C LEU A 130 -16.04 -9.83 19.95
N ASN A 131 -16.00 -8.50 19.89
CA ASN A 131 -15.99 -7.62 21.07
C ASN A 131 -17.10 -6.55 21.02
N PRO A 132 -18.40 -6.92 21.12
CA PRO A 132 -19.51 -5.97 21.00
C PRO A 132 -19.46 -4.80 21.99
N LYS A 133 -18.89 -5.01 23.18
CA LYS A 133 -18.69 -3.94 24.18
C LYS A 133 -17.73 -2.85 23.68
N ILE A 134 -16.69 -3.22 22.95
CA ILE A 134 -15.74 -2.27 22.35
C ILE A 134 -16.41 -1.55 21.19
N GLN A 135 -17.16 -2.29 20.36
CA GLN A 135 -17.94 -1.71 19.27
C GLN A 135 -18.92 -0.63 19.76
N ASN A 136 -19.68 -0.91 20.82
CA ASN A 136 -20.62 0.06 21.39
C ASN A 136 -19.91 1.33 21.88
N LYS A 137 -18.76 1.19 22.56
CA LYS A 137 -17.98 2.35 23.03
C LYS A 137 -17.47 3.22 21.90
N ILE A 138 -17.05 2.62 20.77
CA ILE A 138 -16.67 3.38 19.58
C ILE A 138 -17.87 4.14 19.02
N GLN A 139 -19.04 3.49 18.93
CA GLN A 139 -20.26 4.14 18.45
C GLN A 139 -20.68 5.29 19.37
N ASP A 140 -20.62 5.11 20.69
CA ASP A 140 -20.92 6.16 21.67
C ASP A 140 -19.98 7.37 21.51
N GLU A 141 -18.68 7.13 21.29
CA GLU A 141 -17.70 8.20 21.06
C GLU A 141 -17.96 8.94 19.73
N ILE A 142 -18.25 8.20 18.66
CA ILE A 142 -18.57 8.80 17.35
C ILE A 142 -19.85 9.64 17.46
N ASP A 143 -20.91 9.11 18.07
CA ASP A 143 -22.18 9.83 18.27
C ASP A 143 -21.96 11.11 19.10
N ALA A 144 -21.09 11.08 20.11
CA ALA A 144 -20.78 12.25 20.93
C ALA A 144 -19.99 13.34 20.19
N VAL A 145 -19.11 12.98 19.25
CA VAL A 145 -18.22 13.92 18.55
C VAL A 145 -18.84 14.44 17.25
N VAL A 146 -19.47 13.56 16.48
CA VAL A 146 -20.01 13.81 15.14
C VAL A 146 -21.49 14.16 15.20
N GLY A 147 -22.23 13.57 16.14
CA GLY A 147 -23.69 13.58 16.15
C GLY A 147 -24.28 12.64 15.11
N ARG A 148 -25.60 12.72 14.90
CA ARG A 148 -26.34 11.83 13.98
C ARG A 148 -26.82 12.51 12.69
N GLU A 149 -26.46 13.78 12.49
CA GLU A 149 -26.94 14.59 11.35
C GLU A 149 -26.03 14.50 10.12
N ARG A 150 -24.81 13.97 10.28
CA ARG A 150 -23.83 13.83 9.20
C ARG A 150 -22.94 12.61 9.39
N LEU A 151 -22.24 12.22 8.32
CA LEU A 151 -21.21 11.19 8.38
C LEU A 151 -19.91 11.74 9.02
N PRO A 152 -19.09 10.87 9.62
CA PRO A 152 -17.75 11.24 10.09
C PRO A 152 -16.87 11.74 8.94
N SER A 153 -16.03 12.74 9.19
CA SER A 153 -14.99 13.21 8.26
C SER A 153 -13.60 13.13 8.88
N SER A 154 -12.55 13.35 8.08
CA SER A 154 -11.16 13.41 8.55
C SER A 154 -10.96 14.48 9.63
N ASP A 155 -11.73 15.57 9.59
CA ASP A 155 -11.63 16.68 10.52
C ASP A 155 -12.16 16.32 11.92
N ASP A 156 -12.96 15.26 12.04
CA ASP A 156 -13.41 14.75 13.34
C ASP A 156 -12.30 14.01 14.07
N ARG A 157 -11.27 13.54 13.36
CA ARG A 157 -10.12 12.87 13.97
C ARG A 157 -9.16 13.86 14.62
N ILE A 158 -8.94 15.02 13.99
CA ILE A 158 -7.93 16.02 14.38
C ILE A 158 -8.57 17.13 15.20
N ASN A 159 -7.98 17.49 16.35
CA ASN A 159 -8.30 18.77 17.00
C ASN A 159 -7.43 19.89 16.41
N LEU A 160 -8.02 20.73 15.55
CA LEU A 160 -7.33 21.86 14.91
C LEU A 160 -6.74 22.91 15.88
N LYS A 161 -7.03 22.83 17.19
CA LYS A 161 -6.55 23.77 18.20
C LYS A 161 -5.23 23.37 18.90
N CYS A 162 -4.63 22.25 18.52
CA CYS A 162 -3.47 21.72 19.24
C CYS A 162 -2.23 21.72 18.34
N ASN A 163 -1.18 22.41 18.79
CA ASN A 163 0.13 22.42 18.14
C ASN A 163 0.83 21.06 18.29
N ALA A 164 1.97 20.90 17.59
CA ALA A 164 2.69 19.65 17.29
C ALA A 164 3.14 18.77 18.50
N MET A 165 2.72 19.08 19.72
CA MET A 165 3.08 18.37 20.95
C MET A 165 1.85 18.07 21.85
N CYS A 166 0.65 17.84 21.29
CA CYS A 166 -0.47 17.20 22.02
C CYS A 166 -1.17 16.16 21.13
N PRO A 167 -1.35 14.90 21.56
CA PRO A 167 -2.20 13.93 20.88
C PRO A 167 -3.66 14.22 21.22
N CYS A 168 -4.14 15.40 20.84
CA CYS A 168 -5.49 15.83 21.12
C CYS A 168 -6.39 15.32 19.97
N CYS A 169 -6.57 13.99 19.87
CA CYS A 169 -7.60 13.40 18.99
C CYS A 169 -8.98 13.71 19.58
N ARG A 170 -9.98 14.07 18.78
CA ARG A 170 -11.36 14.23 19.29
C ARG A 170 -12.04 12.88 19.55
N MET A 171 -11.54 11.82 18.91
CA MET A 171 -11.99 10.43 19.09
C MET A 171 -10.83 9.52 19.56
N PRO A 172 -10.29 9.74 20.77
CA PRO A 172 -9.11 9.01 21.25
C PRO A 172 -9.37 7.51 21.45
N TYR A 173 -10.58 7.09 21.81
CA TYR A 173 -10.92 5.68 22.01
C TYR A 173 -10.98 4.93 20.67
N THR A 174 -11.54 5.57 19.65
CA THR A 174 -11.60 5.05 18.28
C THR A 174 -10.19 4.94 17.70
N ASP A 175 -9.35 5.96 17.85
CA ASP A 175 -7.95 5.92 17.38
C ASP A 175 -7.14 4.85 18.12
N ALA A 176 -7.30 4.72 19.44
CA ALA A 176 -6.68 3.65 20.21
C ALA A 176 -7.12 2.26 19.74
N THR A 177 -8.40 2.08 19.40
CA THR A 177 -8.91 0.80 18.90
C THR A 177 -8.35 0.47 17.51
N ILE A 178 -8.24 1.45 16.61
CA ILE A 178 -7.60 1.27 15.30
C ILE A 178 -6.13 0.84 15.49
N ASN A 179 -5.40 1.52 16.37
CA ASN A 179 -4.01 1.17 16.68
C ASN A 179 -3.89 -0.26 17.22
N GLU A 180 -4.80 -0.68 18.10
CA GLU A 180 -4.80 -2.05 18.63
C GLU A 180 -5.16 -3.10 17.56
N ILE A 181 -6.09 -2.78 16.67
CA ILE A 181 -6.39 -3.62 15.50
C ILE A 181 -5.15 -3.78 14.63
N LEU A 182 -4.44 -2.70 14.31
CA LEU A 182 -3.23 -2.75 13.48
C LEU A 182 -2.10 -3.52 14.18
N ARG A 183 -1.96 -3.38 15.51
CA ARG A 183 -1.02 -4.15 16.33
C ARG A 183 -1.32 -5.65 16.26
N PHE A 184 -2.60 -6.04 16.27
CA PHE A 184 -3.03 -7.43 16.27
C PHE A 184 -3.06 -8.06 14.85
N ALA A 185 -3.54 -7.31 13.86
CA ALA A 185 -3.70 -7.78 12.48
C ALA A 185 -2.37 -8.16 11.84
N ASN A 186 -1.31 -7.40 12.15
CA ASN A 186 0.06 -7.61 11.66
C ASN A 186 0.10 -8.02 10.16
N VAL A 187 -0.52 -7.19 9.31
CA VAL A 187 -0.79 -7.50 7.88
C VAL A 187 0.47 -7.73 7.04
N ALA A 188 1.66 -7.38 7.56
CA ALA A 188 2.95 -7.64 6.93
C ALA A 188 3.98 -8.09 7.99
N PRO A 189 3.89 -9.34 8.49
CA PRO A 189 4.59 -9.78 9.70
C PRO A 189 6.12 -9.82 9.58
N LEU A 190 6.64 -9.94 8.37
CA LEU A 190 8.08 -9.98 8.08
C LEU A 190 8.58 -8.68 7.45
N ALA A 191 7.72 -7.66 7.31
CA ALA A 191 7.97 -6.47 6.50
C ALA A 191 8.50 -6.84 5.09
N VAL A 192 9.15 -5.88 4.44
CA VAL A 192 9.91 -6.10 3.20
C VAL A 192 11.37 -6.38 3.59
N PRO A 193 12.10 -7.29 2.90
CA PRO A 193 13.53 -7.49 3.15
C PRO A 193 14.33 -6.18 3.07
N HIS A 194 15.21 -5.96 4.04
CA HIS A 194 16.07 -4.77 4.11
C HIS A 194 17.52 -5.13 3.76
N SER A 195 18.24 -4.16 3.20
CA SER A 195 19.68 -4.20 2.89
C SER A 195 20.39 -3.11 3.67
N VAL A 196 21.66 -3.33 4.04
CA VAL A 196 22.53 -2.24 4.45
C VAL A 196 22.71 -1.30 3.25
N LEU A 197 22.49 0.00 3.45
CA LEU A 197 22.62 1.00 2.38
C LEU A 197 24.11 1.33 2.09
N ILE A 198 24.95 1.20 3.11
CA ILE A 198 26.39 1.44 3.05
C ILE A 198 27.07 0.19 2.49
N SER A 199 27.68 0.30 1.30
CA SER A 199 28.37 -0.80 0.62
C SER A 199 29.89 -0.74 0.69
N ASP A 200 30.44 0.33 1.28
CA ASP A 200 31.89 0.58 1.37
C ASP A 200 32.50 0.16 2.72
N ARG A 201 31.69 -0.27 3.69
CA ARG A 201 32.15 -0.77 4.99
C ARG A 201 31.09 -1.60 5.71
N ASP A 202 31.58 -2.46 6.59
CA ASP A 202 30.73 -3.18 7.55
C ASP A 202 30.04 -2.22 8.53
N VAL A 203 28.88 -2.64 9.05
CA VAL A 203 28.08 -1.89 10.01
C VAL A 203 27.93 -2.68 11.29
N THR A 204 28.31 -2.09 12.43
CA THR A 204 28.05 -2.68 13.75
C THR A 204 26.67 -2.26 14.24
N PHE A 205 25.80 -3.23 14.51
CA PHE A 205 24.48 -3.02 15.11
C PHE A 205 24.34 -3.86 16.38
N ARG A 206 24.11 -3.21 17.52
CA ARG A 206 23.97 -3.87 18.84
C ARG A 206 25.12 -4.83 19.18
N GLY A 207 26.34 -4.50 18.77
CA GLY A 207 27.53 -5.32 18.99
C GLY A 207 27.75 -6.46 17.99
N TYR A 208 26.84 -6.66 17.03
CA TYR A 208 27.01 -7.60 15.92
C TYR A 208 27.55 -6.87 14.69
N ASN A 209 28.56 -7.45 14.04
CA ASN A 209 29.08 -6.93 12.79
C ASN A 209 28.24 -7.45 11.61
N ILE A 210 27.68 -6.55 10.82
CA ILE A 210 26.91 -6.83 9.61
C ILE A 210 27.81 -6.50 8.41
N PRO A 211 28.17 -7.49 7.57
CA PRO A 211 29.03 -7.26 6.42
C PRO A 211 28.42 -6.26 5.42
N GLN A 212 29.29 -5.56 4.69
CA GLN A 212 28.87 -4.79 3.52
C GLN A 212 28.23 -5.68 2.44
N ASN A 213 27.29 -5.11 1.68
CA ASN A 213 26.57 -5.78 0.58
C ASN A 213 27.29 -5.65 -0.76
#